data_AF-A0A5J4T9M4-F1
#
_entry.id   AF-A0A5J4T9M4-F1
#
_cell.length_a   1.000
_cell.length_b   1.000
_cell.length_c   1.000
_cell.angle_alpha   90.00
_cell.angle_beta   90.00
_cell.angle_gamma   90.00
#
_symmetry.space_group_name_H-M   'P 1'
#
loop_
_entity.id
_entity.type
_entity.pdbx_description
1 polymer ?
#
loop_
_entity_poly.entity_id
_entity_poly.type
_entity_poly.pdbx_seq_one_letter_code
_entity_poly.pdbx_strand_id
1 'polypeptide(L)'
;EEKLNFSLKQTEMAFTLLVLALALLNEGQAATETILDKADILYYTPGEIDSDNELLIDLNRYELLEKIPLLAYKQYKISKGKPYREGVKITDPSFYMVPKDGFEKKKTSLALNETEKLCDAVTAYHKNGIYAQLGYSLLAKENVDVAPSITYLFANYPKKVTFKAADIDDVVSVIPALTCDIETVDPTISIDAYFEYVLHKSGFVGADCIPNTEVP
;
A
#
# COMPACT_ATOMS: atom_id res chain seq x y z
N GLU A 1 5.96 18.47 -39.52
CA GLU A 1 6.27 18.25 -38.08
C GLU A 1 5.02 18.09 -37.21
N GLU A 2 3.94 18.84 -37.45
CA GLU A 2 2.70 18.76 -36.66
C GLU A 2 1.99 17.40 -36.67
N LYS A 3 2.00 16.68 -37.80
CA LYS A 3 1.43 15.33 -37.91
C LYS A 3 2.23 14.24 -37.16
N LEU A 4 3.53 14.45 -36.94
CA LEU A 4 4.38 13.49 -36.22
C LEU A 4 4.12 13.55 -34.70
N ASN A 5 3.89 14.76 -34.16
CA ASN A 5 3.58 14.97 -32.74
C ASN A 5 2.18 14.48 -32.34
N PHE A 6 1.21 14.46 -33.26
CA PHE A 6 -0.11 13.89 -33.01
C PHE A 6 -0.06 12.35 -32.92
N SER A 7 0.74 11.73 -33.78
CA SER A 7 0.94 10.27 -33.80
C SER A 7 1.63 9.78 -32.53
N LEU A 8 2.64 10.51 -32.02
CA LEU A 8 3.39 10.10 -30.81
C LEU A 8 2.50 10.07 -29.56
N LYS A 9 1.65 11.09 -29.37
CA LYS A 9 0.71 11.19 -28.23
C LYS A 9 -0.37 10.11 -28.26
N GLN A 10 -0.80 9.66 -29.44
CA GLN A 10 -1.75 8.55 -29.56
C GLN A 10 -1.10 7.21 -29.18
N THR A 11 0.16 6.98 -29.57
CA THR A 11 0.90 5.78 -29.17
C THR A 11 1.21 5.72 -27.67
N GLU A 12 1.51 6.84 -27.01
CA GLU A 12 1.75 6.86 -25.55
C GLU A 12 0.46 6.61 -24.74
N MET A 13 -0.68 7.16 -25.16
CA MET A 13 -1.98 6.86 -24.55
C MET A 13 -2.39 5.40 -24.76
N ALA A 14 -2.16 4.85 -25.95
CA ALA A 14 -2.43 3.45 -26.25
C ALA A 14 -1.55 2.51 -25.41
N PHE A 15 -0.29 2.86 -25.17
CA PHE A 15 0.62 2.07 -24.34
C PHE A 15 0.22 2.09 -22.85
N THR A 16 -0.21 3.25 -22.34
CA THR A 16 -0.67 3.38 -20.94
C THR A 16 -1.99 2.64 -20.71
N LEU A 17 -2.93 2.71 -21.65
CA LEU A 17 -4.17 1.93 -21.62
C LEU A 17 -3.92 0.43 -21.75
N LEU A 18 -2.92 0.03 -22.54
CA LEU A 18 -2.53 -1.37 -22.68
C LEU A 18 -1.89 -1.92 -21.40
N VAL A 19 -1.07 -1.13 -20.70
CA VAL A 19 -0.48 -1.52 -19.40
C VAL A 19 -1.55 -1.59 -18.31
N LEU A 20 -2.52 -0.66 -18.26
CA LEU A 20 -3.66 -0.76 -17.34
C LEU A 20 -4.56 -1.96 -17.67
N ALA A 21 -4.83 -2.22 -18.96
CA ALA A 21 -5.62 -3.36 -19.39
C ALA A 21 -4.90 -4.69 -19.12
N LEU A 22 -3.58 -4.76 -19.30
CA LEU A 22 -2.78 -5.93 -18.95
C LEU A 22 -2.68 -6.14 -17.43
N ALA A 23 -2.62 -5.07 -16.62
CA ALA A 23 -2.70 -5.17 -15.17
C ALA A 23 -4.07 -5.72 -14.72
N LEU A 24 -5.16 -5.27 -15.36
CA LEU A 24 -6.52 -5.78 -15.12
C LEU A 24 -6.72 -7.22 -15.63
N LEU A 25 -6.07 -7.61 -16.73
CA LEU A 25 -6.18 -8.94 -17.33
C LEU A 25 -5.27 -9.98 -16.65
N ASN A 26 -4.13 -9.57 -16.09
CA ASN A 26 -3.20 -10.48 -15.40
C ASN A 26 -3.76 -10.96 -14.05
N GLU A 27 -4.70 -10.24 -13.44
CA GLU A 27 -5.42 -10.67 -12.23
C GLU A 27 -6.83 -11.22 -12.51
N GLY A 28 -7.41 -10.96 -13.70
CA GLY A 28 -8.83 -11.21 -13.97
C GLY A 28 -9.24 -12.56 -14.57
N GLN A 29 -8.30 -13.43 -14.98
CA GLN A 29 -8.64 -14.61 -15.80
C GLN A 29 -8.57 -16.00 -15.12
N ALA A 30 -8.30 -16.09 -13.82
CA ALA A 30 -8.22 -17.39 -13.14
C ALA A 30 -9.20 -17.60 -11.97
N ALA A 31 -10.05 -16.63 -11.64
CA ALA A 31 -11.04 -16.79 -10.58
C ALA A 31 -12.42 -17.12 -11.18
N THR A 32 -12.87 -18.36 -11.00
CA THR A 32 -14.29 -18.72 -11.00
C THR A 32 -15.07 -17.67 -10.21
N GLU A 33 -16.06 -16.99 -10.82
CA GLU A 33 -16.90 -15.92 -10.22
C GLU A 33 -16.78 -15.83 -8.70
N THR A 34 -15.73 -15.18 -8.22
CA THR A 34 -15.54 -15.01 -6.79
C THR A 34 -16.57 -13.98 -6.38
N ILE A 35 -17.41 -14.36 -5.41
CA ILE A 35 -18.53 -13.56 -4.84
C ILE A 35 -18.11 -12.14 -4.37
N LEU A 36 -16.81 -11.85 -4.42
CA LEU A 36 -16.15 -10.64 -3.95
C LEU A 36 -15.90 -9.57 -5.02
N ASP A 37 -16.14 -9.79 -6.32
CA ASP A 37 -15.98 -8.71 -7.30
C ASP A 37 -17.27 -7.89 -7.48
N LYS A 38 -17.77 -7.34 -6.37
CA LYS A 38 -18.87 -6.38 -6.43
C LYS A 38 -18.29 -5.02 -6.77
N ALA A 39 -18.68 -4.51 -7.93
CA ALA A 39 -18.43 -3.12 -8.30
C ALA A 39 -18.78 -2.18 -7.13
N ASP A 40 -17.96 -1.15 -6.92
CA ASP A 40 -18.15 -0.14 -5.88
C ASP A 40 -17.93 -0.63 -4.43
N ILE A 41 -17.35 -1.83 -4.22
CA ILE A 41 -16.97 -2.31 -2.88
C ILE A 41 -15.45 -2.52 -2.79
N LEU A 42 -14.84 -1.93 -1.77
CA LEU A 42 -13.49 -2.24 -1.31
C LEU A 42 -13.57 -3.24 -0.17
N TYR A 43 -12.81 -4.34 -0.29
CA TYR A 43 -12.69 -5.37 0.73
C TYR A 43 -11.34 -5.24 1.43
N TYR A 44 -11.32 -5.36 2.75
CA TYR A 44 -10.07 -5.32 3.52
C TYR A 44 -10.20 -6.16 4.79
N THR A 45 -9.07 -6.73 5.21
CA THR A 45 -9.02 -7.61 6.38
C THR A 45 -9.19 -6.76 7.65
N PRO A 46 -10.06 -7.17 8.59
CA PRO A 46 -10.20 -6.47 9.85
C PRO A 46 -9.03 -6.79 10.78
N GLY A 47 -8.56 -5.78 11.52
CA GLY A 47 -7.58 -5.97 12.56
C GLY A 47 -7.24 -4.65 13.23
N GLU A 48 -6.66 -4.74 14.41
CA GLU A 48 -6.19 -3.58 15.17
C GLU A 48 -4.90 -3.92 15.91
N ILE A 49 -3.95 -2.97 15.91
CA ILE A 49 -2.74 -3.05 16.73
C ILE A 49 -3.02 -2.33 18.03
N ASP A 50 -2.85 -3.00 19.16
CA ASP A 50 -3.07 -2.45 20.50
C ASP A 50 -1.88 -1.60 21.00
N SER A 51 -1.94 -1.11 22.25
CA SER A 51 -0.86 -0.28 22.83
C SER A 51 0.48 -1.02 23.01
N ASP A 52 0.48 -2.35 23.05
CA ASP A 52 1.67 -3.17 23.24
C ASP A 52 2.33 -3.57 21.90
N ASN A 53 1.82 -3.02 20.79
CA ASN A 53 2.18 -3.38 19.41
C ASN A 53 1.82 -4.84 19.08
N GLU A 54 0.70 -5.33 19.59
CA GLU A 54 0.17 -6.65 19.21
C GLU A 54 -1.03 -6.47 18.27
N LEU A 55 -0.99 -7.17 17.13
CA LEU A 55 -2.07 -7.18 16.15
C LEU A 55 -3.08 -8.28 16.51
N LEU A 56 -4.35 -7.90 16.66
CA LEU A 56 -5.47 -8.83 16.77
C LEU A 56 -6.30 -8.81 15.48
N ILE A 57 -6.39 -9.95 14.81
CA ILE A 57 -7.30 -10.21 13.69
C ILE A 57 -8.38 -11.15 14.21
N ASP A 58 -9.52 -10.60 14.63
CA ASP A 58 -10.64 -11.38 15.18
C ASP A 58 -11.77 -11.50 14.16
N LEU A 59 -11.78 -12.61 13.42
CA LEU A 59 -12.77 -12.87 12.38
C LEU A 59 -14.13 -13.26 12.95
N ASN A 60 -14.21 -13.72 14.21
CA ASN A 60 -15.47 -14.11 14.86
C ASN A 60 -16.48 -12.95 14.93
N ARG A 61 -15.98 -11.70 14.87
CA ARG A 61 -16.81 -10.49 14.91
C ARG A 61 -17.50 -10.17 13.59
N TYR A 62 -17.28 -10.97 12.54
CA TYR A 62 -17.80 -10.70 11.21
C TYR A 62 -18.73 -11.84 10.77
N GLU A 63 -20.02 -11.50 10.63
CA GLU A 63 -21.14 -12.42 10.29
C GLU A 63 -20.95 -13.25 9.01
N LEU A 64 -19.95 -12.93 8.19
CA LEU A 64 -19.65 -13.61 6.93
C LEU A 64 -19.05 -15.02 7.08
N LEU A 65 -18.63 -15.39 8.30
CA LEU A 65 -18.05 -16.72 8.57
C LEU A 65 -19.04 -17.88 8.36
N GLU A 66 -20.35 -17.65 8.47
CA GLU A 66 -21.35 -18.72 8.26
C GLU A 66 -21.43 -19.21 6.80
N LYS A 67 -20.89 -18.47 5.83
CA LYS A 67 -21.03 -18.80 4.40
C LYS A 67 -19.72 -19.15 3.72
N ILE A 68 -18.61 -18.46 4.04
CA ILE A 68 -17.27 -18.79 3.50
C ILE A 68 -16.20 -18.39 4.54
N PRO A 69 -15.60 -19.35 5.30
CA PRO A 69 -14.68 -19.08 6.41
C PRO A 69 -13.43 -18.28 6.07
N LEU A 70 -13.02 -18.24 4.80
CA LEU A 70 -11.80 -17.57 4.33
C LEU A 70 -12.02 -16.12 3.85
N LEU A 71 -13.26 -15.59 3.89
CA LEU A 71 -13.60 -14.27 3.30
C LEU A 71 -14.14 -13.26 4.31
N ALA A 72 -13.66 -13.29 5.55
CA ALA A 72 -14.04 -12.32 6.58
C ALA A 72 -13.38 -10.96 6.32
N TYR A 73 -13.90 -10.23 5.34
CA TYR A 73 -13.48 -8.88 4.99
C TYR A 73 -14.50 -7.86 5.51
N LYS A 74 -14.00 -6.70 5.95
CA LYS A 74 -14.83 -5.49 6.01
C LYS A 74 -15.12 -5.02 4.59
N GLN A 75 -16.33 -4.51 4.40
CA GLN A 75 -16.77 -3.94 3.13
C GLN A 75 -16.88 -2.43 3.29
N TYR A 76 -16.18 -1.70 2.43
CA TYR A 76 -16.34 -0.27 2.30
C TYR A 76 -16.92 0.06 0.93
N LYS A 77 -18.12 0.66 0.92
CA LYS A 77 -18.74 1.11 -0.32
C LYS A 77 -18.01 2.37 -0.81
N ILE A 78 -17.34 2.29 -1.95
CA ILE A 78 -16.51 3.37 -2.49
C ILE A 78 -17.36 4.63 -2.72
N SER A 79 -18.61 4.48 -3.19
CA SER A 79 -19.55 5.58 -3.37
C SER A 79 -19.97 6.28 -2.07
N LYS A 80 -19.71 5.70 -0.89
CA LYS A 80 -19.91 6.39 0.40
C LYS A 80 -18.73 7.29 0.75
N GLY A 81 -17.58 7.08 0.11
CA GLY A 81 -16.43 7.94 0.22
C GLY A 81 -16.72 9.32 -0.37
N LYS A 82 -16.17 10.35 0.27
CA LYS A 82 -16.16 11.69 -0.32
C LYS A 82 -15.07 11.71 -1.38
N PRO A 83 -15.37 12.16 -2.61
CA PRO A 83 -14.32 12.42 -3.59
C PRO A 83 -13.27 13.34 -2.97
N TYR A 84 -12.00 13.01 -3.18
CA TYR A 84 -10.91 13.86 -2.69
C TYR A 84 -10.99 15.28 -3.29
N ARG A 85 -11.45 15.40 -4.55
CA ARG A 85 -11.82 16.68 -5.19
C ARG A 85 -13.14 16.51 -5.95
N GLU A 86 -14.14 17.31 -5.61
CA GLU A 86 -15.43 17.29 -6.33
C GLU A 86 -15.33 18.02 -7.68
N GLY A 87 -16.07 17.53 -8.68
CA GLY A 87 -16.23 18.20 -9.97
C GLY A 87 -15.03 18.16 -10.92
N VAL A 88 -13.94 17.49 -10.55
CA VAL A 88 -12.74 17.37 -11.39
C VAL A 88 -12.95 16.31 -12.47
N LYS A 89 -12.72 16.67 -13.73
CA LYS A 89 -12.78 15.78 -14.88
C LYS A 89 -11.41 15.18 -15.16
N ILE A 90 -11.37 14.02 -15.82
CA ILE A 90 -10.13 13.36 -16.26
C ILE A 90 -9.26 14.24 -17.19
N THR A 91 -9.85 15.25 -17.81
CA THR A 91 -9.19 16.21 -18.70
C THR A 91 -8.59 17.41 -17.97
N ASP A 92 -8.96 17.63 -16.71
CA ASP A 92 -8.51 18.80 -15.96
C ASP A 92 -7.06 18.60 -15.52
N PRO A 93 -6.18 19.61 -15.60
CA PRO A 93 -4.81 19.49 -15.11
C PRO A 93 -4.73 19.11 -13.61
N SER A 94 -5.76 19.49 -12.84
CA SER A 94 -5.93 19.15 -11.43
C SER A 94 -6.45 17.72 -11.17
N PHE A 95 -6.70 16.93 -12.23
CA PHE A 95 -7.06 15.53 -12.12
C PHE A 95 -5.96 14.71 -11.47
N TYR A 96 -4.70 14.98 -11.85
CA TYR A 96 -3.56 14.37 -11.18
C TYR A 96 -3.41 14.96 -9.79
N MET A 97 -3.37 14.10 -8.78
CA MET A 97 -3.16 14.53 -7.40
C MET A 97 -1.78 15.18 -7.22
N VAL A 98 -0.77 14.63 -7.91
CA VAL A 98 0.57 15.18 -7.99
C VAL A 98 0.78 15.75 -9.40
N PRO A 99 1.08 17.05 -9.55
CA PRO A 99 1.36 17.64 -10.86
C PRO A 99 2.54 16.95 -11.56
N LYS A 100 2.46 16.84 -12.90
CA LYS A 100 3.57 16.31 -13.71
C LYS A 100 4.78 17.23 -13.66
N ASP A 101 4.56 18.54 -13.66
CA ASP A 101 5.63 19.53 -13.63
C ASP A 101 6.36 19.50 -12.29
N GLY A 102 7.67 19.23 -12.34
CA GLY A 102 8.52 19.14 -11.14
C GLY A 102 8.30 17.86 -10.33
N PHE A 103 7.62 16.86 -10.89
CA PHE A 103 7.45 15.55 -10.28
C PHE A 103 8.82 14.93 -9.93
N GLU A 104 9.78 15.03 -10.86
CA GLU A 104 11.15 14.52 -10.73
C GLU A 104 11.95 15.16 -9.58
N LYS A 105 11.50 16.32 -9.08
CA LYS A 105 12.14 17.06 -7.98
C LYS A 105 11.53 16.73 -6.62
N LYS A 106 10.43 15.98 -6.57
CA LYS A 106 9.79 15.58 -5.31
C LYS A 106 10.73 14.67 -4.54
N LYS A 107 10.76 14.82 -3.21
CA LYS A 107 11.62 13.97 -2.36
C LYS A 107 11.34 12.49 -2.58
N THR A 108 10.07 12.11 -2.79
CA THR A 108 9.66 10.73 -3.12
C THR A 108 10.14 10.24 -4.49
N SER A 109 10.39 11.15 -5.44
CA SER A 109 10.87 10.84 -6.80
C SER A 109 12.39 10.71 -6.89
N LEU A 110 13.12 11.25 -5.91
CA LEU A 110 14.58 11.19 -5.93
C LEU A 110 15.04 9.75 -5.74
N ALA A 111 16.11 9.38 -6.44
CA ALA A 111 16.76 8.10 -6.22
C ALA A 111 17.30 8.03 -4.78
N LEU A 112 17.19 6.85 -4.16
CA LEU A 112 17.82 6.56 -2.87
C LEU A 112 19.31 6.92 -2.90
N ASN A 113 19.81 7.50 -1.81
CA ASN A 113 21.24 7.76 -1.66
C ASN A 113 22.02 6.48 -1.32
N GLU A 114 23.35 6.53 -1.38
CA GLU A 114 24.19 5.34 -1.17
C GLU A 114 24.02 4.71 0.22
N THR A 115 23.75 5.50 1.25
CA THR A 115 23.55 4.97 2.61
C THR A 115 22.18 4.32 2.74
N GLU A 116 21.14 4.88 2.12
CA GLU A 116 19.79 4.26 2.10
C GLU A 116 19.79 2.93 1.32
N LYS A 117 20.59 2.84 0.25
CA LYS A 117 20.74 1.60 -0.53
C LYS A 117 21.36 0.44 0.26
N LEU A 118 22.08 0.72 1.35
CA LEU A 118 22.60 -0.32 2.24
C LEU A 118 21.49 -1.01 3.04
N CYS A 119 20.30 -0.41 3.10
CA CYS A 119 19.13 -1.03 3.69
C CYS A 119 18.32 -1.74 2.59
N ASP A 120 18.42 -3.07 2.53
CA ASP A 120 17.75 -3.87 1.49
C ASP A 120 16.23 -3.70 1.54
N ALA A 121 15.67 -3.60 2.74
CA ALA A 121 14.30 -3.19 2.98
C ALA A 121 13.93 -1.92 2.20
N VAL A 122 14.59 -0.80 2.49
CA VAL A 122 14.29 0.49 1.84
C VAL A 122 14.40 0.37 0.32
N THR A 123 15.43 -0.32 -0.16
CA THR A 123 15.62 -0.57 -1.60
C THR A 123 14.46 -1.36 -2.22
N ALA A 124 13.99 -2.42 -1.55
CA ALA A 124 12.87 -3.23 -2.03
C ALA A 124 11.56 -2.43 -2.05
N TYR A 125 11.25 -1.71 -0.97
CA TYR A 125 10.05 -0.86 -0.88
C TYR A 125 10.05 0.27 -1.93
N HIS A 126 11.24 0.82 -2.23
CA HIS A 126 11.40 1.79 -3.30
C HIS A 126 11.15 1.18 -4.68
N LYS A 127 11.74 0.01 -4.97
CA LYS A 127 11.59 -0.69 -6.26
C LYS A 127 10.17 -1.18 -6.51
N ASN A 128 9.47 -1.65 -5.48
CA ASN A 128 8.09 -2.14 -5.56
C ASN A 128 7.04 -1.02 -5.56
N GLY A 129 7.47 0.25 -5.47
CA GLY A 129 6.58 1.41 -5.56
C GLY A 129 5.80 1.72 -4.28
N ILE A 130 5.94 0.95 -3.20
CA ILE A 130 5.30 1.24 -1.90
C ILE A 130 5.81 2.57 -1.35
N TYR A 131 7.11 2.83 -1.48
CA TYR A 131 7.71 4.13 -1.13
C TYR A 131 7.01 5.30 -1.86
N ALA A 132 6.75 5.14 -3.16
CA ALA A 132 6.03 6.12 -3.96
C ALA A 132 4.58 6.29 -3.50
N GLN A 133 3.88 5.17 -3.23
CA GLN A 133 2.50 5.21 -2.75
C GLN A 133 2.36 6.00 -1.45
N LEU A 134 3.27 5.79 -0.48
CA LEU A 134 3.28 6.53 0.78
C LEU A 134 3.53 8.02 0.55
N GLY A 135 4.67 8.37 -0.06
CA GLY A 135 5.07 9.77 -0.22
C GLY A 135 4.07 10.58 -1.04
N TYR A 136 3.56 10.02 -2.15
CA TYR A 136 2.56 10.71 -2.96
C TYR A 136 1.17 10.76 -2.33
N SER A 137 0.80 9.79 -1.48
CA SER A 137 -0.46 9.87 -0.74
C SER A 137 -0.45 11.04 0.25
N LEU A 138 0.66 11.28 0.94
CA LEU A 138 0.78 12.42 1.86
C LEU A 138 0.91 13.74 1.09
N LEU A 139 1.65 13.77 -0.01
CA LEU A 139 1.71 14.94 -0.89
C LEU A 139 0.33 15.27 -1.46
N ALA A 140 -0.44 14.26 -1.89
CA ALA A 140 -1.79 14.47 -2.36
C ALA A 140 -2.67 15.01 -1.25
N LYS A 141 -2.75 14.32 -0.11
CA LYS A 141 -3.72 14.62 0.94
C LYS A 141 -3.40 15.90 1.71
N GLU A 142 -2.14 16.07 2.11
CA GLU A 142 -1.70 17.11 3.04
C GLU A 142 -0.75 18.14 2.39
N ASN A 143 -0.43 18.00 1.10
CA ASN A 143 0.54 18.83 0.39
C ASN A 143 1.94 18.85 1.04
N VAL A 144 2.33 17.73 1.64
CA VAL A 144 3.65 17.54 2.26
C VAL A 144 4.54 16.68 1.36
N ASP A 145 5.63 17.26 0.86
CA ASP A 145 6.62 16.57 0.05
C ASP A 145 7.65 15.87 0.95
N VAL A 146 7.63 14.53 0.94
CA VAL A 146 8.40 13.71 1.86
C VAL A 146 9.08 12.53 1.15
N ALA A 147 10.28 12.19 1.58
CA ALA A 147 10.91 10.90 1.34
C ALA A 147 10.46 9.97 2.49
N PRO A 148 9.61 8.96 2.29
CA PRO A 148 9.11 8.14 3.40
C PRO A 148 10.21 7.42 4.19
N SER A 149 10.00 7.28 5.50
CA SER A 149 10.82 6.45 6.38
C SER A 149 10.24 5.04 6.46
N ILE A 150 10.89 4.07 5.80
CA ILE A 150 10.52 2.65 5.88
C ILE A 150 10.94 2.07 7.23
N THR A 151 12.06 2.53 7.78
CA THR A 151 12.54 2.12 9.11
C THR A 151 11.58 2.54 10.23
N TYR A 152 10.89 3.67 10.10
CA TYR A 152 9.80 4.03 11.01
C TYR A 152 8.64 3.03 10.98
N LEU A 153 8.25 2.56 9.79
CA LEU A 153 7.21 1.54 9.66
C LEU A 153 7.64 0.24 10.34
N PHE A 154 8.90 -0.15 10.16
CA PHE A 154 9.47 -1.33 10.80
C PHE A 154 9.50 -1.20 12.33
N ALA A 155 9.80 -0.01 12.85
CA ALA A 155 9.74 0.30 14.30
C ALA A 155 8.35 0.09 14.92
N ASN A 156 7.32 0.34 14.11
CA ASN A 156 5.93 0.28 14.52
C ASN A 156 5.25 -1.03 14.10
N TYR A 157 6.01 -1.96 13.53
CA TYR A 157 5.50 -3.25 13.10
C TYR A 157 5.02 -4.07 14.32
N PRO A 158 3.95 -4.88 14.18
CA PRO A 158 3.47 -5.69 15.29
C PRO A 158 4.54 -6.69 15.74
N LYS A 159 4.68 -6.85 17.06
CA LYS A 159 5.57 -7.85 17.70
C LYS A 159 4.93 -9.23 17.79
N LYS A 160 3.60 -9.26 17.72
CA LYS A 160 2.79 -10.47 17.82
C LYS A 160 1.53 -10.28 16.98
N VAL A 161 1.10 -11.34 16.32
CA VAL A 161 -0.19 -11.40 15.63
C VAL A 161 -0.99 -12.53 16.23
N THR A 162 -2.23 -12.23 16.62
CA THR A 162 -3.22 -13.21 17.07
C THR A 162 -4.36 -13.22 16.08
N PHE A 163 -4.61 -14.39 15.49
CA PHE A 163 -5.72 -14.63 14.58
C PHE A 163 -6.76 -15.49 15.28
N LYS A 164 -8.00 -15.01 15.30
CA LYS A 164 -9.15 -15.73 15.86
C LYS A 164 -10.17 -15.98 14.76
N ALA A 165 -10.66 -17.21 14.67
CA ALA A 165 -11.72 -17.60 13.76
C ALA A 165 -12.66 -18.61 14.43
N ALA A 166 -13.84 -18.81 13.84
CA ALA A 166 -14.82 -19.74 14.40
C ALA A 166 -14.32 -21.17 14.21
N ASP A 167 -14.53 -22.01 15.22
CA ASP A 167 -14.22 -23.44 15.19
C ASP A 167 -12.74 -23.81 14.93
N ILE A 168 -11.82 -22.85 15.13
CA ILE A 168 -10.36 -23.06 15.06
C ILE A 168 -9.74 -22.43 16.30
N ASP A 169 -8.76 -23.12 16.90
CA ASP A 169 -7.96 -22.56 17.98
C ASP A 169 -7.25 -21.27 17.53
N ASP A 170 -7.11 -20.31 18.44
CA ASP A 170 -6.41 -19.06 18.19
C ASP A 170 -4.99 -19.35 17.65
N VAL A 171 -4.67 -18.78 16.49
CA VAL A 171 -3.32 -18.87 15.91
C VAL A 171 -2.52 -17.66 16.36
N VAL A 172 -1.42 -17.92 17.07
CA VAL A 172 -0.53 -16.86 17.58
C VAL A 172 0.83 -16.98 16.91
N SER A 173 1.30 -15.89 16.33
CA SER A 173 2.62 -15.78 15.73
C SER A 173 3.40 -14.65 16.38
N VAL A 174 4.57 -14.95 16.90
CA VAL A 174 5.53 -13.92 17.35
C VAL A 174 6.29 -13.44 16.13
N ILE A 175 6.39 -12.12 15.98
CA ILE A 175 7.06 -11.48 14.86
C ILE A 175 8.41 -10.97 15.35
N PRO A 176 9.53 -11.39 14.72
CA PRO A 176 10.83 -10.85 15.07
C PRO A 176 10.90 -9.36 14.73
N ALA A 177 11.77 -8.62 15.41
CA ALA A 177 12.05 -7.24 15.04
C ALA A 177 12.55 -7.21 13.59
N LEU A 178 11.92 -6.38 12.77
CA LEU A 178 12.31 -6.22 11.38
C LEU A 178 13.62 -5.45 11.28
N THR A 179 14.47 -5.85 10.35
CA THR A 179 15.77 -5.21 10.11
C THR A 179 15.92 -4.77 8.67
N CYS A 180 16.98 -4.03 8.38
CA CYS A 180 17.32 -3.63 7.02
C CYS A 180 17.62 -4.82 6.10
N ASP A 181 18.00 -5.96 6.66
CA ASP A 181 18.30 -7.18 5.93
C ASP A 181 17.04 -8.04 5.78
N ILE A 182 16.47 -8.04 4.57
CA ILE A 182 15.25 -8.81 4.25
C ILE A 182 15.52 -10.32 4.36
N GLU A 183 16.75 -10.79 4.11
CA GLU A 183 17.07 -12.22 4.11
C GLU A 183 17.03 -12.83 5.53
N THR A 184 17.12 -11.98 6.57
CA THR A 184 17.02 -12.40 7.97
C THR A 184 15.59 -12.56 8.47
N VAL A 185 14.60 -12.04 7.72
CA VAL A 185 13.20 -12.21 8.08
C VAL A 185 12.77 -13.62 7.69
N ASP A 186 12.14 -14.33 8.64
CA ASP A 186 11.58 -15.65 8.39
C ASP A 186 10.79 -15.64 7.07
N PRO A 187 11.11 -16.50 6.08
CA PRO A 187 10.48 -16.47 4.77
C PRO A 187 8.97 -16.78 4.82
N THR A 188 8.46 -17.26 5.95
CA THR A 188 7.01 -17.43 6.20
C THR A 188 6.31 -16.12 6.56
N ILE A 189 7.06 -15.06 6.91
CA ILE A 189 6.55 -13.74 7.24
C ILE A 189 6.74 -12.84 6.02
N SER A 190 5.65 -12.58 5.30
CA SER A 190 5.64 -11.50 4.32
C SER A 190 5.71 -10.16 5.07
N ILE A 191 6.78 -9.41 4.85
CA ILE A 191 7.04 -8.12 5.51
C ILE A 191 5.89 -7.13 5.21
N ASP A 192 5.26 -7.24 4.05
CA ASP A 192 4.12 -6.40 3.65
C ASP A 192 2.79 -6.78 4.33
N ALA A 193 2.68 -7.97 4.91
CA ALA A 193 1.40 -8.54 5.34
C ALA A 193 0.63 -7.68 6.36
N TYR A 194 1.34 -6.88 7.16
CA TYR A 194 0.71 -6.09 8.23
C TYR A 194 0.91 -4.57 8.09
N PHE A 195 1.42 -4.10 6.95
CA PHE A 195 1.74 -2.68 6.72
C PHE A 195 0.52 -1.77 6.84
N GLU A 196 -0.62 -2.21 6.32
CA GLU A 196 -1.89 -1.50 6.42
C GLU A 196 -2.30 -1.19 7.87
N TYR A 197 -2.09 -2.12 8.80
CA TYR A 197 -2.42 -1.92 10.22
C TYR A 197 -1.45 -0.95 10.89
N VAL A 198 -0.16 -1.02 10.53
CA VAL A 198 0.85 -0.07 11.00
C VAL A 198 0.51 1.35 10.54
N LEU A 199 0.17 1.51 9.25
CA LEU A 199 -0.24 2.79 8.69
C LEU A 199 -1.52 3.31 9.35
N HIS A 200 -2.48 2.44 9.63
CA HIS A 200 -3.72 2.84 10.30
C HIS A 200 -3.50 3.27 11.76
N LYS A 201 -2.62 2.59 12.50
CA LYS A 201 -2.33 2.92 13.91
C LYS A 201 -1.40 4.12 14.05
N SER A 202 -0.24 4.07 13.40
CA SER A 202 0.88 5.00 13.64
C SER A 202 1.09 5.99 12.51
N GLY A 203 0.45 5.80 11.36
CA GLY A 203 0.76 6.56 10.15
C GLY A 203 2.18 6.26 9.66
N PHE A 204 2.82 7.26 9.06
CA PHE A 204 4.23 7.20 8.69
C PHE A 204 4.86 8.59 8.75
N VAL A 205 6.19 8.65 8.77
CA VAL A 205 6.97 9.89 8.80
C VAL A 205 7.98 9.93 7.67
N GLY A 206 8.62 11.08 7.48
CA GLY A 206 9.72 11.25 6.55
C GLY A 206 11.05 10.73 7.07
N ALA A 207 11.94 10.41 6.13
CA ALA A 207 13.32 10.03 6.37
C ALA A 207 14.17 11.16 6.98
N ASP A 208 13.69 12.40 6.89
CA ASP A 208 14.25 13.56 7.59
C ASP A 208 13.92 13.56 9.10
N CYS A 209 12.88 12.84 9.52
CA CYS A 209 12.54 12.62 10.92
C CYS A 209 13.20 11.36 11.48
N ILE A 210 13.07 10.23 10.76
CA ILE A 210 13.65 8.94 11.13
C ILE A 210 14.42 8.39 9.91
N PRO A 211 15.76 8.38 9.94
CA PRO A 211 16.56 7.98 8.78
C PRO A 211 16.29 6.55 8.32
N ASN A 212 16.28 6.35 7.00
CA ASN A 212 16.21 5.02 6.36
C ASN A 212 17.50 4.19 6.53
N THR A 213 18.45 4.68 7.32
CA THR A 213 19.76 4.08 7.55
C THR A 213 19.87 3.43 8.93
N GLU A 214 18.88 3.65 9.80
CA GLU A 214 18.87 3.18 11.18
C GLU A 214 17.65 2.29 11.37
N VAL A 215 17.88 1.00 11.66
CA VAL A 215 16.83 0.12 12.19
C VAL A 215 16.72 0.40 13.70
N PRO A 216 15.51 0.57 14.25
CA PRO A 216 15.28 0.70 15.69
C PRO A 216 15.73 -0.52 16.51
#